data_AF-A0A9E4WR80-F1
#
_entry.id   AF-A0A9E4WR80-F1
#
_cell.length_a   1.000
_cell.length_b   1.000
_cell.length_c   1.000
_cell.angle_alpha   90.00
_cell.angle_beta   90.00
_cell.angle_gamma   90.00
#
_symmetry.space_group_name_H-M   'P 1'
#
loop_
_entity.id
_entity.type
_entity.pdbx_description
1 polymer ?
#
loop_
_entity_poly.entity_id
_entity_poly.type
_entity_poly.pdbx_seq_one_letter_code
_entity_poly.pdbx_strand_id
1 'polypeptide(L)'
;PISTHTHVGTKRGLDQQRIFQEEGVDLGRVVIGHSGDSEDIDYLTSLIEAGSYIGMDRFGVDIYLTTEKRVATIAKLCELGHADRMVLSHDASCHIDWFPADMMKDAVPNWHFRHISDDVLPALREAGVSDEQITQMTVENPRRIFEQSGSY
;
A
#
# COMPACT_ATOMS: atom_id res chain seq x y z
N PRO A 1 -11.67 -9.75 -5.11
CA PRO A 1 -11.47 -8.38 -4.57
C PRO A 1 -11.17 -7.43 -5.73
N ILE A 2 -11.43 -6.13 -5.57
CA ILE A 2 -10.94 -5.12 -6.54
C ILE A 2 -9.63 -4.58 -5.99
N SER A 3 -8.58 -4.58 -6.80
CA SER A 3 -7.34 -3.86 -6.53
C SER A 3 -7.09 -2.91 -7.69
N THR A 4 -6.60 -1.72 -7.40
CA THR A 4 -6.55 -0.62 -8.36
C THR A 4 -5.13 -0.08 -8.54
N HIS A 5 -4.91 0.63 -9.64
CA HIS A 5 -3.74 1.45 -9.89
C HIS A 5 -4.12 2.92 -9.72
N THR A 6 -3.32 3.73 -9.03
CA THR A 6 -3.60 5.16 -8.87
C THR A 6 -2.37 6.05 -9.02
N HIS A 7 -2.64 7.35 -9.17
CA HIS A 7 -1.64 8.41 -9.03
C HIS A 7 -2.02 9.28 -7.83
N VAL A 8 -1.20 9.25 -6.78
CA VAL A 8 -1.46 9.94 -5.50
C VAL A 8 -1.42 11.46 -5.63
N GLY A 9 -0.55 12.01 -6.50
CA GLY A 9 -0.43 13.46 -6.68
C GLY A 9 -1.69 14.12 -7.24
N THR A 10 -2.53 13.36 -7.93
CA THR A 10 -3.85 13.83 -8.41
C THR A 10 -5.01 13.16 -7.65
N LYS A 11 -4.73 12.50 -6.52
CA LYS A 11 -5.70 11.85 -5.62
C LYS A 11 -6.71 10.94 -6.33
N ARG A 12 -6.25 10.15 -7.32
CA ARG A 12 -7.13 9.30 -8.14
C ARG A 12 -7.89 8.22 -7.37
N GLY A 13 -7.44 7.88 -6.16
CA GLY A 13 -8.20 6.99 -5.28
C GLY A 13 -9.61 7.52 -4.99
N LEU A 14 -9.77 8.83 -4.79
CA LEU A 14 -11.08 9.44 -4.53
C LEU A 14 -12.00 9.38 -5.76
N ASP A 15 -11.44 9.59 -6.96
CA ASP A 15 -12.19 9.46 -8.21
C ASP A 15 -12.71 8.04 -8.41
N GLN A 16 -11.86 7.03 -8.11
CA GLN A 16 -12.22 5.62 -8.22
C GLN A 16 -13.29 5.24 -7.20
N GLN A 17 -13.12 5.62 -5.92
CA GLN A 17 -14.11 5.37 -4.88
C GLN A 17 -15.48 5.95 -5.23
N ARG A 18 -15.52 7.18 -5.76
CA ARG A 18 -16.76 7.81 -6.22
C ARG A 18 -17.47 6.96 -7.27
N ILE A 19 -16.76 6.53 -8.32
CA ILE A 19 -17.34 5.71 -9.39
C ILE A 19 -17.80 4.35 -8.84
N PHE A 20 -17.01 3.70 -7.99
CA PHE A 20 -17.39 2.43 -7.37
C PHE A 20 -18.65 2.57 -6.53
N GLN A 21 -18.77 3.64 -5.75
CA GLN A 21 -19.99 3.93 -4.97
C GLN A 21 -21.20 4.19 -5.88
N GLU A 22 -21.03 4.93 -6.97
CA GLU A 22 -22.09 5.17 -7.98
C GLU A 22 -22.61 3.85 -8.59
N GLU A 23 -21.72 2.88 -8.77
CA GLU A 23 -22.05 1.53 -9.28
C GLU A 23 -22.51 0.55 -8.18
N GLY A 24 -22.63 1.00 -6.93
CA GLY A 24 -23.11 0.19 -5.81
C GLY A 24 -22.09 -0.79 -5.23
N VAL A 25 -20.80 -0.63 -5.54
CA VAL A 25 -19.72 -1.47 -5.02
C VAL A 25 -19.47 -1.20 -3.54
N ASP A 26 -19.38 -2.25 -2.74
CA ASP A 26 -18.86 -2.16 -1.37
C ASP A 26 -17.35 -1.82 -1.39
N LEU A 27 -17.02 -0.58 -1.00
CA LEU A 27 -15.65 -0.10 -0.90
C LEU A 27 -14.80 -0.90 0.08
N GLY A 28 -15.40 -1.58 1.06
CA GLY A 28 -14.76 -2.53 1.96
C GLY A 28 -14.05 -3.69 1.24
N ARG A 29 -14.37 -3.91 -0.04
CA ARG A 29 -13.79 -4.95 -0.91
C ARG A 29 -12.80 -4.40 -1.93
N VAL A 30 -12.42 -3.13 -1.80
CA VAL A 30 -11.53 -2.40 -2.73
C VAL A 30 -10.21 -2.08 -2.04
N VAL A 31 -9.10 -2.35 -2.74
CA VAL A 31 -7.76 -1.86 -2.41
C VAL A 31 -7.41 -0.71 -3.35
N ILE A 32 -7.19 0.48 -2.79
CA ILE A 32 -6.70 1.65 -3.51
C ILE A 32 -5.17 1.54 -3.60
N GLY A 33 -4.68 1.05 -4.73
CA GLY A 33 -3.24 0.78 -4.91
C GLY A 33 -2.41 2.04 -5.12
N HIS A 34 -1.11 1.92 -4.92
CA HIS A 34 -0.10 2.99 -4.95
C HIS A 34 -0.31 4.10 -3.92
N SER A 35 -1.24 3.91 -2.98
CA SER A 35 -1.48 4.84 -1.87
C SER A 35 -0.20 5.06 -1.04
N GLY A 36 0.67 4.06 -0.94
CA GLY A 36 1.96 4.15 -0.25
C GLY A 36 2.95 5.14 -0.85
N ASP A 37 2.67 5.72 -2.03
CA ASP A 37 3.48 6.79 -2.62
C ASP A 37 3.16 8.18 -2.01
N SER A 38 2.21 8.26 -1.08
CA SER A 38 1.77 9.52 -0.43
C SER A 38 2.24 9.63 1.02
N GLU A 39 2.62 10.83 1.45
CA GLU A 39 2.82 11.22 2.87
C GLU A 39 1.59 12.00 3.43
N ASP A 40 0.59 12.27 2.59
CA ASP A 40 -0.63 13.00 2.96
C ASP A 40 -1.55 12.09 3.79
N ILE A 41 -1.42 12.18 5.12
CA ILE A 41 -2.21 11.39 6.08
C ILE A 41 -3.70 11.66 5.92
N ASP A 42 -4.13 12.91 5.69
CA ASP A 42 -5.55 13.25 5.55
C ASP A 42 -6.15 12.57 4.32
N TYR A 43 -5.42 12.56 3.20
CA TYR A 43 -5.83 11.81 2.00
C TYR A 43 -5.95 10.32 2.28
N LEU A 44 -4.94 9.71 2.89
CA LEU A 44 -4.93 8.27 3.16
C LEU A 44 -6.04 7.87 4.13
N THR A 45 -6.24 8.64 5.20
CA THR A 45 -7.34 8.46 6.15
C THR A 45 -8.69 8.61 5.46
N SER A 46 -8.86 9.58 4.55
CA SER A 46 -10.14 9.74 3.83
C SER A 46 -10.50 8.52 2.97
N LEU A 47 -9.52 7.87 2.34
CA LEU A 47 -9.74 6.63 1.59
C LEU A 47 -10.17 5.49 2.53
N ILE A 48 -9.51 5.40 3.69
CA ILE A 48 -9.78 4.39 4.71
C ILE A 48 -11.18 4.57 5.32
N GLU A 49 -11.54 5.80 5.69
CA GLU A 49 -12.82 6.13 6.31
C GLU A 49 -14.00 5.91 5.35
N ALA A 50 -13.77 6.09 4.03
CA ALA A 50 -14.74 5.70 3.00
C ALA A 50 -14.91 4.16 2.87
N GLY A 51 -14.04 3.38 3.49
CA GLY A 51 -14.16 1.93 3.68
C GLY A 51 -13.08 1.10 3.00
N SER A 52 -12.28 1.67 2.10
CA SER A 52 -11.29 0.92 1.33
C SER A 52 -10.05 0.53 2.13
N TYR A 53 -9.40 -0.51 1.65
CA TYR A 53 -8.00 -0.75 1.96
C TYR A 53 -7.11 0.18 1.13
N ILE A 54 -5.91 0.47 1.63
CA ILE A 54 -4.90 1.22 0.90
C ILE A 54 -3.64 0.36 0.69
N GLY A 55 -3.17 0.34 -0.55
CA GLY A 55 -1.97 -0.39 -0.97
C GLY A 55 -0.71 0.40 -0.65
N MET A 56 0.03 -0.03 0.37
CA MET A 56 1.38 0.43 0.68
C MET A 56 2.37 -0.39 -0.15
N ASP A 57 2.23 -0.30 -1.48
CA ASP A 57 2.56 -1.39 -2.38
C ASP A 57 3.76 -1.15 -3.30
N ARG A 58 4.56 -0.12 -3.05
CA ARG A 58 5.73 0.27 -3.87
C ARG A 58 7.03 0.40 -3.10
N PHE A 59 7.20 -0.42 -2.06
CA PHE A 59 8.48 -0.49 -1.35
C PHE A 59 9.64 -0.83 -2.30
N GLY A 60 10.72 -0.04 -2.22
CA GLY A 60 11.89 -0.14 -3.08
C GLY A 60 11.85 0.78 -4.31
N VAL A 61 10.69 1.36 -4.66
CA VAL A 61 10.59 2.40 -5.69
C VAL A 61 10.88 3.78 -5.09
N ASP A 62 12.11 3.94 -4.60
CA ASP A 62 12.54 5.10 -3.80
C ASP A 62 12.56 6.43 -4.59
N ILE A 63 12.50 6.35 -5.92
CA ILE A 63 12.37 7.52 -6.81
C ILE A 63 11.04 8.27 -6.65
N TYR A 64 9.97 7.59 -6.21
CA TYR A 64 8.68 8.24 -5.93
C TYR A 64 8.58 8.69 -4.49
N LEU A 65 8.93 7.80 -3.56
CA LEU A 65 8.93 8.07 -2.13
C LEU A 65 9.91 7.11 -1.46
N THR A 66 10.80 7.65 -0.63
CA THR A 66 11.84 6.86 0.04
C THR A 66 11.23 5.88 1.05
N THR A 67 11.88 4.73 1.25
CA THR A 67 11.49 3.77 2.28
C THR A 67 11.33 4.40 3.67
N GLU A 68 12.19 5.34 4.08
CA GLU A 68 12.07 6.06 5.35
C GLU A 68 10.71 6.78 5.48
N LYS A 69 10.30 7.50 4.45
CA LYS A 69 9.03 8.24 4.43
C LYS A 69 7.83 7.31 4.37
N ARG A 70 7.92 6.20 3.63
CA ARG A 70 6.89 5.15 3.61
C ARG A 70 6.71 4.53 4.99
N VAL A 71 7.81 4.18 5.67
CA VAL A 71 7.80 3.63 7.04
C VAL A 71 7.20 4.63 8.01
N ALA A 72 7.60 5.90 7.96
CA ALA A 72 7.06 6.95 8.83
C ALA A 72 5.54 7.15 8.62
N THR A 73 5.08 7.11 7.37
CA THR A 73 3.66 7.23 7.03
C THR A 73 2.85 6.05 7.57
N ILE A 74 3.33 4.81 7.38
CA ILE A 74 2.67 3.62 7.91
C ILE A 74 2.65 3.65 9.43
N ALA A 75 3.77 4.00 10.08
CA ALA A 75 3.84 4.13 11.53
C ALA A 75 2.82 5.14 12.04
N LYS A 76 2.66 6.28 11.36
CA LYS A 76 1.64 7.27 11.73
C LYS A 76 0.21 6.75 11.55
N LEU A 77 -0.09 6.05 10.47
CA LEU A 77 -1.41 5.45 10.26
C LEU A 77 -1.70 4.32 11.26
N CYS A 78 -0.70 3.55 11.65
CA CYS A 78 -0.78 2.56 12.71
C CYS A 78 -1.08 3.20 14.07
N GLU A 79 -0.42 4.31 14.41
CA GLU A 79 -0.70 5.10 15.63
C GLU A 79 -2.15 5.60 15.65
N LEU A 80 -2.69 5.98 14.50
CA LEU A 80 -4.10 6.39 14.32
C LEU A 80 -5.09 5.21 14.33
N GLY A 81 -4.61 3.97 14.43
CA GLY A 81 -5.45 2.77 14.49
C GLY A 81 -5.86 2.18 13.13
N HIS A 82 -5.22 2.57 12.03
CA HIS A 82 -5.58 2.15 10.67
C HIS A 82 -4.82 0.92 10.15
N ALA A 83 -4.13 0.17 11.02
CA ALA A 83 -3.38 -1.03 10.63
C ALA A 83 -4.27 -2.09 9.95
N ASP A 84 -5.56 -2.15 10.27
CA ASP A 84 -6.54 -3.08 9.70
C ASP A 84 -7.02 -2.72 8.28
N ARG A 85 -6.48 -1.64 7.71
CA ARG A 85 -6.83 -1.13 6.38
C ARG A 85 -5.64 -0.94 5.45
N MET A 86 -4.45 -1.41 5.83
CA MET A 86 -3.24 -1.35 5.01
C MET A 86 -2.79 -2.74 4.54
N VAL A 87 -2.28 -2.84 3.31
CA VAL A 87 -1.58 -4.02 2.80
C VAL A 87 -0.24 -3.62 2.21
N LEU A 88 0.78 -4.46 2.36
CA LEU A 88 2.16 -4.15 1.95
C LEU A 88 2.54 -4.91 0.68
N SER A 89 3.27 -4.25 -0.22
CA SER A 89 3.86 -4.89 -1.40
C SER A 89 5.00 -4.05 -1.99
N HIS A 90 5.60 -4.55 -3.07
CA HIS A 90 6.75 -3.94 -3.73
C HIS A 90 6.43 -3.39 -5.12
N ASP A 91 5.35 -3.86 -5.76
CA ASP A 91 5.09 -3.66 -7.20
C ASP A 91 6.28 -4.11 -8.06
N ALA A 92 7.11 -5.02 -7.53
CA ALA A 92 8.32 -5.48 -8.17
C ALA A 92 8.00 -6.57 -9.21
N SER A 93 8.89 -6.71 -10.18
CA SER A 93 8.79 -7.72 -11.23
C SER A 93 10.16 -8.35 -11.50
N CYS A 94 10.16 -9.58 -12.03
CA CYS A 94 11.39 -10.21 -12.49
C CYS A 94 11.92 -9.61 -13.80
N HIS A 95 11.06 -8.89 -14.54
CA HIS A 95 11.38 -8.27 -15.82
C HIS A 95 10.44 -7.08 -16.10
N ILE A 96 11.01 -5.98 -16.58
CA ILE A 96 10.30 -4.80 -17.07
C ILE A 96 10.98 -4.32 -18.36
N ASP A 97 10.21 -4.11 -19.42
CA ASP A 97 10.71 -3.76 -20.76
C ASP A 97 10.83 -2.25 -21.00
N TRP A 98 10.35 -1.43 -20.05
CA TRP A 98 10.40 0.03 -20.10
C TRP A 98 11.82 0.58 -19.91
N PHE A 99 12.69 -0.17 -19.25
CA PHE A 99 14.04 0.25 -18.89
C PHE A 99 15.06 -0.84 -19.19
N PRO A 100 16.30 -0.48 -19.56
CA PRO A 100 17.40 -1.43 -19.59
C PRO A 100 17.60 -2.06 -18.20
N ALA A 101 17.75 -3.39 -18.14
CA ALA A 101 17.80 -4.13 -16.87
C ALA A 101 18.90 -3.64 -15.91
N ASP A 102 20.05 -3.20 -16.44
CA ASP A 102 21.17 -2.74 -15.62
C ASP A 102 20.92 -1.35 -15.02
N MET A 103 20.14 -0.49 -15.70
CA MET A 103 19.79 0.85 -15.20
C MET A 103 18.93 0.76 -13.93
N MET A 104 18.04 -0.23 -13.86
CA MET A 104 17.13 -0.41 -12.74
C MET A 104 17.84 -0.79 -11.45
N LYS A 105 18.90 -1.60 -11.54
CA LYS A 105 19.68 -2.03 -10.38
C LYS A 105 20.40 -0.86 -9.70
N ASP A 106 20.89 0.09 -10.49
CA ASP A 106 21.60 1.26 -9.97
C ASP A 106 20.62 2.33 -9.47
N ALA A 107 19.49 2.53 -10.16
CA ALA A 107 18.53 3.58 -9.83
C ALA A 107 17.64 3.24 -8.61
N VAL A 108 17.23 1.97 -8.47
CA VAL A 108 16.34 1.49 -7.41
C VAL A 108 16.80 0.12 -6.89
N PRO A 109 17.96 0.06 -6.20
CA PRO A 109 18.59 -1.19 -5.78
C PRO A 109 17.72 -2.04 -4.84
N ASN A 110 16.80 -1.39 -4.13
CA ASN A 110 15.88 -2.02 -3.17
C ASN A 110 14.57 -2.51 -3.83
N TRP A 111 14.37 -2.34 -5.14
CA TRP A 111 13.14 -2.76 -5.83
C TRP A 111 13.14 -4.26 -6.13
N HIS A 112 13.02 -5.07 -5.07
CA HIS A 112 13.00 -6.53 -5.15
C HIS A 112 12.15 -7.16 -4.05
N PHE A 113 11.71 -8.40 -4.26
CA PHE A 113 10.76 -9.10 -3.38
C PHE A 113 11.23 -9.32 -1.94
N ARG A 114 12.54 -9.23 -1.65
CA ARG A 114 13.05 -9.38 -0.28
C ARG A 114 13.05 -8.10 0.55
N HIS A 115 12.86 -6.92 -0.07
CA HIS A 115 13.10 -5.65 0.61
C HIS A 115 12.18 -5.45 1.81
N ILE A 116 10.90 -5.84 1.67
CA ILE A 116 9.97 -5.80 2.80
C ILE A 116 10.47 -6.67 3.96
N SER A 117 10.81 -7.92 3.69
CA SER A 117 11.21 -8.88 4.75
C SER A 117 12.55 -8.53 5.39
N ASP A 118 13.53 -8.13 4.57
CA ASP A 118 14.90 -7.90 5.00
C ASP A 118 15.07 -6.51 5.66
N ASP A 119 14.34 -5.48 5.20
CA ASP A 119 14.60 -4.08 5.57
C ASP A 119 13.37 -3.36 6.15
N VAL A 120 12.21 -3.46 5.51
CA VAL A 120 11.02 -2.66 5.89
C VAL A 120 10.39 -3.14 7.18
N LEU A 121 10.24 -4.46 7.38
CA LEU A 121 9.65 -4.99 8.61
C LEU A 121 10.51 -4.67 9.84
N PRO A 122 11.85 -4.78 9.82
CA PRO A 122 12.70 -4.23 10.88
C PRO A 122 12.48 -2.73 11.11
N ALA A 123 12.51 -1.91 10.04
CA ALA A 123 12.33 -0.46 10.15
C ALA A 123 10.96 -0.06 10.75
N LEU A 124 9.88 -0.78 10.41
CA LEU A 124 8.56 -0.58 11.01
C LEU A 124 8.57 -0.83 12.51
N ARG A 125 9.25 -1.89 12.98
CA ARG A 125 9.39 -2.17 14.42
C ARG A 125 10.17 -1.07 15.14
N GLU A 126 11.27 -0.62 14.54
CA GLU A 126 12.06 0.50 15.08
C GLU A 126 11.24 1.79 15.15
N ALA A 127 10.32 2.01 14.21
CA ALA A 127 9.37 3.11 14.20
C ALA A 127 8.18 2.92 15.16
N GLY A 128 8.14 1.85 15.94
CA GLY A 128 7.11 1.60 16.96
C GLY A 128 5.85 0.87 16.48
N VAL A 129 5.85 0.33 15.27
CA VAL A 129 4.76 -0.54 14.78
C VAL A 129 4.86 -1.90 15.45
N SER A 130 3.78 -2.35 16.08
CA SER A 130 3.78 -3.61 16.83
C SER A 130 3.76 -4.84 15.91
N ASP A 131 4.21 -5.99 16.42
CA ASP A 131 4.15 -7.24 15.66
C ASP A 131 2.69 -7.65 15.33
N GLU A 132 1.71 -7.29 16.17
CA GLU A 132 0.30 -7.48 15.87
C GLU A 132 -0.16 -6.61 14.69
N GLN A 133 0.27 -5.35 14.63
CA GLN A 133 -0.03 -4.46 13.49
C GLN A 133 0.65 -4.93 12.21
N ILE A 134 1.89 -5.41 12.29
CA ILE A 134 2.58 -6.04 11.16
C ILE A 134 1.80 -7.27 10.68
N THR A 135 1.44 -8.17 11.59
CA THR A 135 0.64 -9.36 11.29
C THR A 135 -0.71 -8.98 10.69
N GLN A 136 -1.33 -7.90 11.18
CA GLN A 136 -2.57 -7.36 10.64
C GLN A 136 -2.40 -7.00 9.16
N MET A 137 -1.34 -6.26 8.80
CA MET A 137 -1.11 -5.82 7.42
C MET A 137 -0.64 -6.93 6.48
N THR A 138 0.12 -7.93 6.97
CA THR A 138 0.74 -8.95 6.11
C THR A 138 0.00 -10.29 6.09
N VAL A 139 -0.89 -10.55 7.04
CA VAL A 139 -1.62 -11.83 7.15
C VAL A 139 -3.12 -11.59 7.22
N GLU A 140 -3.59 -10.88 8.23
CA GLU A 140 -5.03 -10.79 8.53
C GLU A 140 -5.80 -9.97 7.49
N ASN A 141 -5.24 -8.85 7.02
CA ASN A 141 -5.86 -8.03 5.98
C ASN A 141 -5.95 -8.79 4.65
N PRO A 142 -4.86 -9.37 4.09
CA PRO A 142 -4.97 -10.22 2.92
C PRO A 142 -5.97 -11.37 3.09
N ARG A 143 -5.95 -12.07 4.24
CA ARG A 143 -6.92 -13.12 4.54
C ARG A 143 -8.35 -12.61 4.44
N ARG A 144 -8.69 -11.52 5.14
CA ARG A 144 -10.04 -10.93 5.16
C ARG A 144 -10.50 -10.52 3.76
N ILE A 145 -9.61 -9.93 2.98
CA ILE A 145 -9.86 -9.52 1.58
C ILE A 145 -10.23 -10.73 0.71
N PHE A 146 -9.58 -11.87 0.89
CA PHE A 146 -9.82 -13.08 0.09
C PHE A 146 -10.95 -13.98 0.63
N GLU A 147 -11.26 -13.93 1.92
CA GLU A 147 -12.37 -14.70 2.51
C GLU A 147 -13.76 -14.12 2.16
N GLN A 148 -13.84 -12.83 1.83
CA GLN A 148 -15.06 -12.20 1.35
C GLN A 148 -15.43 -12.72 -0.04
N SER A 149 -16.40 -13.63 -0.08
CA SER A 149 -16.98 -14.23 -1.29
C SER A 149 -18.39 -13.69 -1.57
N GLY A 150 -18.90 -13.93 -2.78
CA GLY A 150 -20.19 -13.39 -3.25
C GLY A 150 -20.04 -12.19 -4.20
N SER A 151 -21.17 -11.79 -4.80
CA SER A 151 -21.23 -10.67 -5.74
C SER A 151 -20.76 -9.36 -5.11
N TYR A 152 -20.25 -8.46 -5.94
CA TYR A 152 -19.90 -7.09 -5.58
C TYR A 152 -21.15 -6.24 -5.45
#